data_AF-A0AAW7YSK6-F1
#
_entry.id   AF-A0AAW7YSK6-F1
#
_cell.length_a   1.000
_cell.length_b   1.000
_cell.length_c   1.000
_cell.angle_alpha   90.00
_cell.angle_beta   90.00
_cell.angle_gamma   90.00
#
_symmetry.space_group_name_H-M   'P 1'
#
loop_
_entity.id
_entity.type
_entity.pdbx_description
1 polymer ?
#
loop_
_entity_poly.entity_id
_entity_poly.type
_entity_poly.pdbx_seq_one_letter_code
_entity_poly.pdbx_strand_id
1 'polypeptide(L)'
;DVGFAPGVINIVTGSARDIGNTIMADPKVRKVTFTGSTEVGKELIRQSAETVKQISMELGGNAPFVVFDDADLDRAVAGAMIAKYRNSGQT
;
A
#
# COMPACT_ATOMS: atom_id res chain seq x y z
N ASP A 1 8.58 10.85 -25.08
CA ASP A 1 7.69 11.00 -23.92
C ASP A 1 6.26 11.32 -24.33
N VAL A 2 5.31 11.07 -23.44
CA VAL A 2 3.85 11.20 -23.71
C VAL A 2 3.38 12.67 -23.79
N GLY A 3 4.12 13.62 -23.19
CA GLY A 3 3.86 15.07 -23.36
C GLY A 3 2.84 15.68 -22.38
N PHE A 4 2.85 15.29 -21.10
CA PHE A 4 2.00 15.91 -20.08
C PHE A 4 2.35 17.38 -19.82
N ALA A 5 1.35 18.21 -19.53
CA ALA A 5 1.56 19.60 -19.14
C ALA A 5 2.32 19.72 -17.80
N PRO A 6 3.08 20.81 -17.57
CA PRO A 6 3.79 21.02 -16.32
C PRO A 6 2.87 20.96 -15.09
N GLY A 7 3.30 20.25 -14.04
CA GLY A 7 2.56 20.14 -12.78
C GLY A 7 1.51 19.03 -12.71
N VAL A 8 1.21 18.33 -13.82
CA VAL A 8 0.26 17.20 -13.84
C VAL A 8 0.81 15.99 -13.07
N ILE A 9 2.10 15.71 -13.23
CA ILE A 9 2.80 14.63 -12.53
C ILE A 9 4.01 15.24 -11.84
N ASN A 10 4.11 15.02 -10.53
CA ASN A 10 5.22 15.51 -9.71
C ASN A 10 5.77 14.32 -8.93
N ILE A 11 7.09 14.12 -8.97
CA ILE A 11 7.79 13.08 -8.22
C ILE A 11 8.68 13.78 -7.20
N VAL A 12 8.51 13.45 -5.93
CA VAL A 12 9.27 14.01 -4.82
C VAL A 12 9.91 12.86 -4.05
N THR A 13 11.21 12.96 -3.78
CA THR A 13 11.99 11.97 -3.05
C THR A 13 12.67 12.61 -1.86
N GLY A 14 12.62 11.97 -0.70
CA GLY A 14 13.23 12.51 0.51
C GLY A 14 12.63 11.87 1.76
N SER A 15 12.61 12.64 2.85
CA SER A 15 12.01 12.23 4.12
C SER A 15 10.52 11.94 3.96
N ALA A 16 10.14 10.67 4.11
CA ALA A 16 8.74 10.25 4.05
C ALA A 16 7.88 10.96 5.10
N ARG A 17 8.45 11.24 6.28
CA ARG A 17 7.76 11.94 7.37
C ARG A 17 7.46 13.38 6.99
N ASP A 18 8.45 14.12 6.49
CA ASP A 18 8.27 15.55 6.19
C ASP A 18 7.35 15.76 4.97
N ILE A 19 7.54 14.94 3.94
CA ILE A 19 6.68 14.95 2.75
C ILE A 19 5.26 14.53 3.12
N GLY A 20 5.10 13.42 3.86
CA GLY A 20 3.80 12.91 4.28
C GLY A 20 3.03 13.92 5.12
N ASN A 21 3.66 14.51 6.14
CA ASN A 21 3.04 15.54 6.98
C ASN A 21 2.59 16.76 6.17
N THR A 22 3.42 17.22 5.22
CA THR A 22 3.07 18.35 4.34
C THR A 22 1.86 18.02 3.46
N ILE A 23 1.84 16.85 2.83
CA ILE A 23 0.72 16.38 2.00
C ILE A 23 -0.56 16.24 2.82
N MET A 24 -0.45 15.70 4.04
CA MET A 24 -1.60 15.47 4.90
C MET A 24 -2.16 16.77 5.50
N ALA A 25 -1.33 17.80 5.71
CA ALA A 25 -1.79 19.10 6.19
C ALA A 25 -2.38 20.00 5.08
N ASP A 26 -2.04 19.79 3.80
CA ASP A 26 -2.45 20.66 2.71
C ASP A 26 -3.93 20.47 2.33
N PRO A 27 -4.81 21.49 2.51
CA PRO A 27 -6.23 21.39 2.18
C PRO A 27 -6.52 21.27 0.67
N LYS A 28 -5.53 21.51 -0.20
CA LYS A 28 -5.67 21.30 -1.65
C LYS A 28 -5.65 19.81 -2.01
N VAL A 29 -5.06 18.96 -1.17
CA VAL A 29 -5.00 17.51 -1.42
C VAL A 29 -6.36 16.89 -1.13
N ARG A 30 -7.03 16.42 -2.19
CA ARG A 30 -8.40 15.85 -2.09
C ARG A 30 -8.43 14.35 -1.85
N LYS A 31 -7.38 13.63 -2.26
CA LYS A 31 -7.27 12.18 -2.12
C LYS A 31 -5.82 11.78 -1.84
N VAL A 32 -5.65 10.82 -0.94
CA VAL A 32 -4.38 10.14 -0.68
C VAL A 32 -4.54 8.63 -0.87
N THR A 33 -3.59 8.02 -1.56
CA THR A 33 -3.47 6.57 -1.66
C THR A 33 -2.14 6.15 -1.04
N PHE A 34 -2.16 5.13 -0.20
CA PHE A 34 -0.97 4.65 0.50
C PHE A 34 -0.92 3.12 0.51
N THR A 35 0.28 2.60 0.26
CA THR A 35 0.60 1.19 0.39
C THR A 35 1.79 1.07 1.35
N GLY A 36 1.65 0.27 2.40
CA GLY A 36 2.71 0.11 3.39
C GLY A 36 2.26 -0.54 4.68
N SER A 37 2.93 -0.22 5.78
CA SER A 37 2.63 -0.85 7.06
C SER A 37 1.29 -0.39 7.63
N THR A 38 0.62 -1.30 8.34
CA THR A 38 -0.64 -1.01 9.04
C THR A 38 -0.49 0.09 10.09
N GLU A 39 0.67 0.19 10.74
CA GLU A 39 0.97 1.24 11.71
C GLU A 39 0.94 2.63 11.08
N VAL A 40 1.67 2.83 9.99
CA VAL A 40 1.70 4.11 9.26
C VAL A 40 0.35 4.41 8.64
N GLY A 41 -0.32 3.41 8.07
CA GLY A 41 -1.67 3.57 7.51
C GLY A 41 -2.67 4.10 8.54
N LYS A 42 -2.66 3.57 9.78
CA LYS A 42 -3.51 4.07 10.87
C LYS A 42 -3.23 5.54 11.19
N GLU A 43 -1.98 5.95 11.17
CA GLU A 43 -1.61 7.35 11.41
C GLU A 43 -2.14 8.27 10.31
N LEU A 44 -1.95 7.89 9.04
CA LEU A 44 -2.48 8.65 7.90
C LEU A 44 -4.02 8.71 7.91
N ILE A 45 -4.69 7.64 8.34
CA ILE A 45 -6.15 7.65 8.52
C ILE A 45 -6.56 8.74 9.53
N ARG A 46 -5.89 8.84 10.68
CA ARG A 46 -6.21 9.90 11.68
C ARG A 46 -5.99 11.29 11.12
N GLN A 47 -4.84 11.53 10.49
CA GLN A 47 -4.51 12.82 9.89
C GLN A 47 -5.44 13.21 8.73
N SER A 48 -6.09 12.23 8.09
CA SER A 48 -7.02 12.51 7.00
C SER A 48 -8.28 13.27 7.45
N ALA A 49 -8.68 13.08 8.71
CA ALA A 49 -9.88 13.69 9.29
C ALA A 49 -9.78 15.22 9.38
N GLU A 50 -8.59 15.76 9.62
CA GLU A 50 -8.34 17.22 9.76
C GLU A 50 -8.80 18.03 8.54
N THR A 51 -8.79 17.42 7.35
CA THR A 51 -9.24 18.07 6.11
C THR A 51 -10.32 17.28 5.38
N VAL A 52 -10.87 16.22 5.99
CA VAL A 52 -11.86 15.32 5.41
C VAL A 52 -11.45 14.79 4.01
N LYS A 53 -10.16 14.49 3.82
CA LYS A 53 -9.65 14.01 2.52
C LYS A 53 -10.02 12.54 2.29
N GLN A 54 -10.29 12.17 1.04
CA GLN A 54 -10.55 10.78 0.68
C GLN A 54 -9.27 9.95 0.81
N ILE A 55 -9.39 8.72 1.29
CA ILE A 55 -8.26 7.82 1.49
C ILE A 55 -8.48 6.44 0.89
N SER A 56 -7.41 5.82 0.42
CA SER A 56 -7.34 4.41 0.02
C SER A 56 -6.06 3.81 0.61
N MET A 57 -6.19 2.65 1.26
CA MET A 57 -5.13 2.08 2.11
C MET A 57 -4.95 0.61 1.79
N GLU A 58 -3.76 0.25 1.32
CA GLU A 58 -3.34 -1.14 1.13
C GLU A 58 -2.29 -1.47 2.20
N LEU A 59 -2.70 -2.23 3.21
CA LEU A 59 -1.92 -2.42 4.44
C LEU A 59 -1.46 -3.88 4.58
N GLY A 60 -0.70 -4.15 5.65
CA GLY A 60 -0.16 -5.49 5.90
C GLY A 60 -1.26 -6.55 6.02
N GLY A 61 -1.05 -7.68 5.33
CA GLY A 61 -1.91 -8.86 5.39
C GLY A 61 -1.28 -10.01 6.17
N ASN A 62 -2.14 -10.96 6.58
CA ASN A 62 -1.72 -12.28 7.02
C ASN A 62 -2.52 -13.31 6.23
N ALA A 63 -2.06 -13.61 5.01
CA ALA A 63 -2.80 -14.40 4.04
C ALA A 63 -2.78 -15.89 4.42
N PRO A 64 -3.92 -16.49 4.80
CA PRO A 64 -3.99 -17.92 5.08
C PRO A 64 -3.92 -18.74 3.78
N PHE A 65 -3.32 -19.92 3.87
CA PHE A 65 -3.32 -20.92 2.81
C PHE A 65 -4.03 -22.18 3.34
N VAL A 66 -5.21 -22.49 2.82
CA VAL A 66 -6.07 -23.58 3.30
C VAL A 66 -6.04 -24.74 2.30
N VAL A 67 -5.74 -25.94 2.80
CA VAL A 67 -5.71 -27.18 2.00
C VAL A 67 -6.83 -28.10 2.47
N PHE A 68 -7.70 -28.51 1.55
CA PHE A 68 -8.84 -29.38 1.82
C PHE A 68 -8.44 -30.86 1.73
N ASP A 69 -9.28 -31.77 2.23
CA ASP A 69 -9.01 -33.21 2.24
C ASP A 69 -9.05 -33.86 0.84
N ASP A 70 -9.72 -33.23 -0.11
CA ASP A 70 -9.79 -33.61 -1.52
C ASP A 70 -8.78 -32.86 -2.43
N ALA A 71 -7.88 -32.06 -1.83
CA ALA A 71 -6.92 -31.28 -2.59
C ALA A 71 -5.77 -32.13 -3.14
N ASP A 72 -5.34 -31.81 -4.37
CA ASP A 72 -4.07 -32.28 -4.92
C ASP A 72 -2.90 -31.68 -4.12
N LEU A 73 -2.25 -32.51 -3.30
CA LEU A 73 -1.21 -32.10 -2.38
C LEU A 73 0.05 -31.59 -3.08
N ASP A 74 0.46 -32.21 -4.18
CA ASP A 74 1.64 -31.79 -4.92
C ASP A 74 1.44 -30.39 -5.52
N ARG A 75 0.24 -30.13 -6.05
CA ARG A 75 -0.13 -28.80 -6.53
C ARG A 75 -0.25 -27.78 -5.41
N ALA A 76 -0.80 -28.16 -4.26
CA ALA A 76 -0.91 -27.29 -3.09
C ALA A 76 0.48 -26.85 -2.59
N VAL A 77 1.42 -27.80 -2.47
CA VAL A 77 2.80 -27.52 -2.08
C VAL A 77 3.50 -26.62 -3.09
N ALA A 78 3.42 -26.93 -4.39
CA ALA A 78 4.03 -26.10 -5.43
C ALA A 78 3.52 -24.64 -5.38
N GLY A 79 2.22 -24.45 -5.21
CA GLY A 79 1.60 -23.14 -5.05
C GLY A 79 2.06 -22.40 -3.79
N ALA A 80 2.08 -23.09 -2.65
CA ALA A 80 2.51 -22.53 -1.37
C ALA A 80 3.97 -22.09 -1.40
N MET A 81 4.87 -22.89 -2.00
CA MET A 81 6.29 -22.55 -2.13
C MET A 81 6.49 -21.26 -2.93
N ILE A 82 5.79 -21.11 -4.07
CA ILE A 82 5.86 -19.88 -4.86
C ILE A 82 5.33 -18.70 -4.07
N ALA A 83 4.13 -18.81 -3.47
CA ALA A 83 3.50 -17.72 -2.76
C ALA A 83 4.31 -17.25 -1.55
N LYS A 84 4.92 -18.19 -0.80
CA LYS A 84 5.63 -17.89 0.44
C LYS A 84 7.00 -17.26 0.22
N TYR A 85 7.75 -17.71 -0.78
CA TYR A 85 9.16 -17.34 -0.95
C TYR A 85 9.42 -16.36 -2.09
N ARG A 86 8.42 -16.07 -2.93
CA ARG A 86 8.54 -15.00 -3.94
C ARG A 86 8.89 -13.68 -3.28
N ASN A 87 9.87 -12.97 -3.83
CA ASN A 87 10.45 -11.74 -3.27
C ASN A 87 10.91 -11.89 -1.81
N SER A 88 11.39 -13.08 -1.42
CA SER A 88 11.75 -13.42 -0.05
C SER A 88 10.61 -13.21 0.95
N GLY A 89 9.36 -13.33 0.50
CA GLY A 89 8.16 -13.12 1.31
C GLY A 89 7.73 -11.66 1.48
N GLN A 90 8.41 -10.71 0.83
CA GLN A 90 8.02 -9.29 0.83
C GLN A 90 6.98 -9.03 -0.25
N THR A 91 5.74 -9.44 0.00
CA THR A 91 4.60 -9.28 -0.92
C THR A 91 3.42 -8.61 -0.23
#